data_AF-M5SGL1-F1
#
_entry.id   AF-M5SGL1-F1
#
_cell.length_a   1.000
_cell.length_b   1.000
_cell.length_c   1.000
_cell.angle_alpha   90.00
_cell.angle_beta   90.00
_cell.angle_gamma   90.00
#
_symmetry.space_group_name_H-M   'P 1'
#
loop_
_entity.id
_entity.type
_entity.pdbx_description
1 polymer ?
#
loop_
_entity_poly.entity_id
_entity_poly.type
_entity_poly.pdbx_seq_one_letter_code
_entity_poly.pdbx_strand_id
1 'polypeptide(L)'
;MCGRDAERSRRRASFSLVGGGVVCENCRPSQSHLMTASWDALDALRELASDPEPPPSTAEENADNPSQPPPTSFPIGRLFPAMTPAIYRDLRGLLNRTLESLAGQKPRMQPFLPDKLDSL
;
A
#
# COMPACT_ATOMS: atom_id res chain seq x y z
N MET A 1 7.85 -14.89 -11.20
CA MET A 1 7.06 -15.10 -9.96
C MET A 1 6.68 -16.57 -9.85
N CYS A 2 6.77 -17.20 -8.67
CA CYS A 2 6.41 -18.62 -8.46
C CYS A 2 5.05 -18.84 -7.79
N GLY A 3 4.34 -17.78 -7.39
CA GLY A 3 3.00 -17.86 -6.79
C GLY A 3 2.94 -18.42 -5.37
N ARG A 4 4.09 -18.62 -4.71
CA ARG A 4 4.15 -19.08 -3.31
C ARG A 4 4.39 -17.91 -2.36
N ASP A 5 3.96 -18.07 -1.11
CA ASP A 5 4.30 -17.14 -0.05
C ASP A 5 5.81 -17.05 0.15
N ALA A 6 6.30 -15.82 0.27
CA ALA A 6 7.69 -15.57 0.58
C ALA A 6 7.93 -15.77 2.08
N GLU A 7 8.98 -16.52 2.41
CA GLU A 7 9.33 -16.82 3.79
C GLU A 7 9.78 -15.58 4.56
N ARG A 8 9.24 -15.38 5.76
CA ARG A 8 9.54 -14.24 6.64
C ARG A 8 10.77 -14.47 7.55
N SER A 9 11.77 -15.22 7.07
CA SER A 9 12.96 -15.59 7.87
C SER A 9 13.88 -14.40 8.18
N ARG A 10 13.82 -13.33 7.37
CA ARG A 10 14.57 -12.08 7.57
C ARG A 10 13.63 -10.93 7.89
N ARG A 11 14.15 -9.86 8.51
CA ARG A 11 13.41 -8.62 8.78
C ARG A 11 12.89 -7.89 7.53
N ARG A 12 13.49 -8.15 6.36
CA ARG A 12 13.16 -7.49 5.10
C ARG A 12 13.02 -8.51 3.99
N ALA A 13 12.19 -8.19 3.01
CA ALA A 13 11.97 -9.00 1.83
C ALA A 13 12.40 -8.26 0.56
N SER A 14 12.71 -9.03 -0.50
CA SER A 14 12.88 -8.47 -1.83
C SER A 14 11.52 -8.26 -2.48
N PHE A 15 11.28 -7.10 -3.06
CA PHE A 15 10.05 -6.72 -3.74
C PHE A 15 10.37 -6.34 -5.18
N SER A 16 9.64 -6.88 -6.14
CA SER A 16 9.78 -6.52 -7.56
C SER A 16 9.02 -5.24 -7.85
N LEU A 17 9.73 -4.20 -8.28
CA LEU A 17 9.13 -2.91 -8.64
C LEU A 17 8.28 -3.00 -9.89
N VAL A 18 8.63 -3.90 -10.82
CA VAL A 18 7.87 -4.12 -12.07
C VAL A 18 6.78 -5.17 -11.87
N GLY A 19 7.10 -6.25 -11.15
CA GLY A 19 6.17 -7.34 -10.91
C GLY A 19 5.15 -7.09 -9.80
N GLY A 20 5.34 -6.03 -9.00
CA GLY A 20 4.39 -5.60 -7.96
C GLY A 20 4.21 -6.59 -6.83
N GLY A 21 5.26 -7.34 -6.45
CA GLY A 21 5.11 -8.41 -5.45
C GLY A 21 6.41 -8.81 -4.76
N VAL A 22 6.26 -9.49 -3.63
CA VAL A 22 7.38 -10.04 -2.87
C VAL A 22 7.98 -11.24 -3.63
N VAL A 23 9.31 -11.30 -3.66
CA VAL A 23 10.07 -12.31 -4.38
C VAL A 23 10.81 -13.20 -3.38
N CYS A 24 10.55 -14.50 -3.42
CA CYS A 24 11.26 -15.49 -2.60
C CYS A 24 12.71 -15.67 -3.07
N GLU A 25 13.58 -16.22 -2.20
CA GLU A 25 15.01 -16.39 -2.50
C GLU A 25 15.27 -17.21 -3.77
N ASN A 26 14.44 -18.21 -4.07
CA ASN A 26 14.60 -19.02 -5.28
C ASN A 26 14.25 -18.25 -6.57
N CYS A 27 13.27 -17.35 -6.52
CA CYS A 27 12.90 -16.53 -7.68
C CYS A 27 13.78 -15.30 -7.83
N ARG A 28 14.38 -14.82 -6.73
CA ARG A 28 15.19 -13.61 -6.67
C ARG A 28 16.26 -13.50 -7.78
N PRO A 29 17.09 -14.51 -8.09
CA PRO A 29 18.13 -14.37 -9.12
C PRO A 29 17.57 -14.16 -10.54
N SER A 30 16.31 -14.54 -10.78
CA SER A 30 15.67 -14.41 -12.09
C SER A 30 14.92 -13.08 -12.30
N GLN A 31 14.89 -12.22 -11.28
CA GLN A 31 14.12 -10.97 -11.32
C GLN A 31 15.05 -9.75 -11.40
N SER A 32 14.71 -8.80 -12.26
CA SER A 32 15.34 -7.47 -12.33
C SER A 32 14.51 -6.45 -11.54
N HIS A 33 15.10 -5.28 -11.26
CA HIS A 33 14.43 -4.16 -10.58
C HIS A 33 13.80 -4.55 -9.24
N LEU A 34 14.63 -5.09 -8.35
CA LEU A 34 14.24 -5.43 -6.99
C LEU A 34 14.58 -4.29 -6.03
N MET A 35 13.72 -4.08 -5.04
CA MET A 35 13.96 -3.24 -3.88
C MET A 35 13.76 -4.05 -2.60
N THR A 36 14.47 -3.69 -1.53
CA THR A 36 14.24 -4.30 -0.21
C THR A 36 13.29 -3.44 0.61
N ALA A 37 12.25 -4.04 1.18
CA ALA A 37 11.31 -3.40 2.09
C ALA A 37 11.16 -4.21 3.38
N SER A 38 10.85 -3.54 4.50
CA SER A 38 10.49 -4.22 5.74
C SER A 38 9.15 -4.96 5.60
N TRP A 39 8.97 -6.03 6.38
CA TRP A 39 7.68 -6.73 6.42
C TRP A 39 6.57 -5.83 6.93
N ASP A 40 6.83 -4.99 7.93
CA ASP A 40 5.85 -4.03 8.45
C ASP A 40 5.32 -3.09 7.35
N ALA A 41 6.20 -2.61 6.46
CA ALA A 41 5.78 -1.80 5.32
C ALA A 41 4.98 -2.58 4.27
N LEU A 42 5.32 -3.86 4.05
CA LEU A 42 4.58 -4.73 3.12
C LEU A 42 3.20 -5.11 3.69
N ASP A 43 3.09 -5.29 5.00
CA ASP A 43 1.82 -5.53 5.68
C ASP A 43 0.94 -4.29 5.62
N ALA A 44 1.50 -3.10 5.89
CA ALA A 44 0.80 -1.83 5.70
C ALA A 44 0.35 -1.64 4.24
N LEU A 45 1.19 -1.99 3.26
CA LEU A 45 0.80 -1.95 1.84
C LEU A 45 -0.34 -2.91 1.52
N ARG A 46 -0.32 -4.12 2.10
CA ARG A 46 -1.39 -5.11 1.92
C ARG A 46 -2.70 -4.63 2.53
N GLU A 47 -2.66 -4.06 3.74
CA GLU A 47 -3.83 -3.48 4.40
C GLU A 47 -4.40 -2.33 3.57
N LEU A 48 -3.54 -1.43 3.06
CA LEU A 48 -3.94 -0.34 2.16
C LEU A 48 -4.56 -0.81 0.84
N ALA A 49 -4.12 -1.95 0.32
CA ALA A 49 -4.61 -2.53 -0.92
C ALA A 49 -5.84 -3.42 -0.73
N SER A 50 -6.25 -3.69 0.52
CA SER A 50 -7.44 -4.48 0.81
C SER A 50 -8.67 -3.60 0.66
N ASP A 51 -9.72 -4.11 0.03
CA ASP A 51 -10.99 -3.40 -0.03
C ASP A 51 -11.54 -3.22 1.40
N PRO A 52 -12.02 -2.03 1.78
CA PRO A 52 -12.70 -1.85 3.05
C PRO A 52 -13.91 -2.78 3.04
N GLU A 53 -13.99 -3.70 4.00
CA GLU A 53 -15.16 -4.57 4.15
C GLU A 53 -16.41 -3.67 4.20
N PRO A 54 -17.44 -3.95 3.38
CA PRO A 54 -18.68 -3.19 3.48
C PRO A 54 -19.15 -3.24 4.93
N PRO A 55 -19.58 -2.10 5.51
CA PRO A 55 -20.05 -2.11 6.89
C PRO A 55 -21.13 -3.18 7.05
N PRO A 56 -21.19 -3.89 8.19
CA PRO A 56 -22.23 -4.87 8.42
C PRO A 56 -23.56 -4.17 8.18
N SER A 57 -24.31 -4.65 7.20
CA SER A 57 -25.69 -4.28 6.98
C SER A 57 -26.50 -4.76 8.18
N THR A 58 -26.46 -3.99 9.27
CA THR A 58 -27.60 -3.96 10.18
C THR A 58 -28.78 -3.47 9.36
N ALA A 59 -29.55 -4.45 8.90
CA ALA A 59 -30.87 -4.29 8.38
C ALA A 59 -31.74 -3.64 9.46
N GLU A 60 -31.76 -2.31 9.49
CA GLU A 60 -32.87 -1.52 9.98
C GLU A 60 -33.09 -0.38 8.99
N GLU A 61 -33.72 -0.73 7.87
CA GLU A 61 -34.47 0.19 7.02
C GLU A 61 -35.54 0.89 7.87
N ASN A 62 -35.25 2.07 8.40
CA ASN A 62 -36.30 3.05 8.62
C ASN A 62 -36.51 3.80 7.30
N ALA A 63 -37.39 3.22 6.49
CA ALA A 63 -37.88 3.80 5.25
C ALA A 63 -38.71 5.05 5.55
N ASP A 64 -38.08 6.24 5.61
CA ASP A 64 -38.73 7.50 5.24
C ASP A 64 -37.73 8.69 5.16
N ASN A 65 -36.83 8.73 4.15
CA ASN A 65 -36.29 10.02 3.69
C ASN A 65 -35.69 9.93 2.26
N PRO A 66 -36.35 10.44 1.21
CA PRO A 66 -35.88 10.30 -0.17
C PRO A 66 -34.69 11.21 -0.59
N SER A 67 -33.95 11.84 0.32
CA SER A 67 -33.03 12.93 -0.06
C SER A 67 -31.59 12.82 0.48
N GLN A 68 -31.12 11.66 0.92
CA GLN A 68 -29.72 11.55 1.32
C GLN A 68 -28.85 11.09 0.14
N PRO A 69 -28.08 11.99 -0.53
CA PRO A 69 -27.07 11.57 -1.49
C PRO A 69 -26.06 10.63 -0.79
N PRO A 70 -25.49 9.64 -1.51
CA PRO A 70 -24.50 8.75 -0.94
C PRO A 70 -23.38 9.57 -0.28
N PRO A 71 -22.80 9.14 0.85
CA PRO A 71 -21.71 9.87 1.49
C PRO A 71 -20.57 10.01 0.48
N THR A 72 -20.44 11.20 -0.10
CA THR A 72 -19.37 11.57 -1.05
C THR A 72 -18.03 11.81 -0.35
N SER A 73 -17.99 11.65 0.98
CA SER A 73 -16.77 11.73 1.76
C SER A 73 -16.04 10.39 1.70
N PHE A 74 -14.99 10.31 0.89
CA PHE A 74 -13.97 9.29 1.06
C PHE A 74 -13.43 9.41 2.50
N PRO A 75 -13.57 8.37 3.36
CA PRO A 75 -13.08 8.45 4.73
C PRO A 75 -11.56 8.27 4.70
N ILE A 76 -10.84 9.33 4.29
CA ILE A 76 -9.38 9.38 4.21
C ILE A 76 -8.76 8.87 5.53
N GLY A 77 -9.35 9.23 6.67
CA GLY A 77 -8.88 8.81 7.99
C GLY A 77 -9.07 7.33 8.36
N ARG A 78 -9.89 6.57 7.61
CA ARG A 78 -10.11 5.12 7.85
C ARG A 78 -9.34 4.21 6.90
N LEU A 79 -8.72 4.77 5.85
CA LEU A 79 -8.01 4.00 4.84
C LEU A 79 -6.58 3.65 5.24
N PHE A 80 -6.02 4.35 6.23
CA PHE A 80 -4.60 4.21 6.55
C PHE A 80 -4.39 3.31 7.77
N PRO A 81 -3.52 2.28 7.67
CA PRO A 81 -3.10 1.50 8.81
C PRO A 81 -2.43 2.40 9.85
N ALA A 82 -2.31 1.91 11.09
CA ALA A 82 -1.50 2.57 12.12
C ALA A 82 -0.03 2.66 11.64
N MET A 83 0.33 3.82 11.08
CA MET A 83 1.64 4.02 10.47
C MET A 83 2.61 4.67 11.46
N THR A 84 3.74 4.01 11.67
CA THR A 84 4.89 4.64 12.31
C THR A 84 5.70 5.43 11.26
N PRO A 85 6.49 6.45 11.67
CA PRO A 85 7.36 7.17 10.74
C PRO A 85 8.34 6.27 9.96
N ALA A 86 8.76 5.16 10.57
CA ALA A 86 9.63 4.17 9.94
C ALA A 86 8.90 3.42 8.80
N ILE A 87 7.68 2.95 9.05
CA ILE A 87 6.83 2.29 8.05
C ILE A 87 6.55 3.25 6.90
N TYR A 88 6.17 4.50 7.21
CA TYR A 88 5.90 5.51 6.18
C TYR A 88 7.11 5.79 5.29
N ARG A 89 8.32 5.88 5.86
CA ARG A 89 9.55 6.11 5.09
C ARG A 89 9.82 4.95 4.12
N ASP A 90 9.71 3.71 4.60
CA ASP A 90 9.92 2.51 3.78
C ASP A 90 8.86 2.43 2.66
N LEU A 91 7.58 2.65 3.00
CA LEU A 91 6.47 2.63 2.05
C LEU A 91 6.60 3.73 0.99
N ARG A 92 6.92 4.97 1.39
CA ARG A 92 7.17 6.09 0.47
C ARG A 92 8.29 5.76 -0.50
N GLY A 93 9.38 5.18 -0.01
CA GLY A 93 10.50 4.73 -0.85
C GLY A 93 10.04 3.70 -1.87
N LEU A 94 9.29 2.68 -1.41
CA LEU A 94 8.78 1.60 -2.25
C LEU A 94 7.84 2.11 -3.34
N LEU A 95 6.83 2.90 -2.97
CA LEU A 95 5.85 3.46 -3.89
C LEU A 95 6.50 4.37 -4.92
N ASN A 96 7.38 5.27 -4.48
CA ASN A 96 8.09 6.17 -5.39
C ASN A 96 8.93 5.41 -6.41
N ARG A 97 9.70 4.40 -5.97
CA ARG A 97 10.51 3.58 -6.87
C ARG A 97 9.67 2.72 -7.80
N THR A 98 8.53 2.24 -7.32
CA THR A 98 7.56 1.50 -8.16
C THR A 98 6.99 2.41 -9.24
N LEU A 99 6.51 3.59 -8.87
CA LEU A 99 5.99 4.58 -9.81
C LEU A 99 7.06 5.04 -10.82
N GLU A 100 8.28 5.31 -10.36
CA GLU A 100 9.42 5.63 -11.23
C GLU A 100 9.72 4.49 -12.21
N SER A 101 9.68 3.24 -11.74
CA SER A 101 9.93 2.06 -12.57
C SER A 101 8.84 1.85 -13.62
N LEU A 102 7.59 2.18 -13.30
CA LEU A 102 6.45 2.02 -14.22
C LEU A 102 6.34 3.20 -15.19
N ALA A 103 6.51 4.43 -14.71
CA ALA A 103 6.40 5.64 -15.51
C ALA A 103 7.67 5.92 -16.35
N GLY A 104 8.79 5.26 -16.05
CA GLY A 104 10.09 5.48 -16.68
C GLY A 104 10.74 6.84 -16.36
N GLN A 105 10.07 7.67 -15.56
CA GLN A 105 10.53 8.98 -15.14
C GLN A 105 10.07 9.28 -13.72
N LYS A 106 10.75 10.18 -13.04
CA LYS A 106 10.32 10.68 -11.72
C LYS A 106 9.08 11.56 -11.87
N PRO A 107 7.97 11.26 -11.15
CA PRO A 107 6.82 12.14 -11.11
C PRO A 107 7.19 13.58 -10.74
N ARG A 108 6.83 14.55 -11.60
CA ARG A 108 7.19 15.97 -11.42
C ARG A 108 6.66 16.57 -10.11
N MET A 109 5.54 16.05 -9.61
CA MET A 109 4.89 16.54 -8.39
C MET A 109 5.45 15.93 -7.10
N GLN A 110 6.39 14.98 -7.19
CA GLN A 110 6.91 14.27 -6.03
C GLN A 110 7.63 15.16 -4.99
N PRO A 111 8.34 16.24 -5.36
CA PRO A 111 8.91 17.17 -4.39
C PRO A 111 7.87 17.92 -3.54
N PHE A 112 6.61 17.98 -4.00
CA PHE A 112 5.53 18.70 -3.32
C PHE A 112 4.72 17.78 -2.37
N LEU A 113 4.99 16.48 -2.37
CA LEU A 113 4.30 15.52 -1.49
C LEU A 113 4.97 15.46 -0.11
N PRO A 114 4.20 15.40 1.00
CA PRO A 114 4.72 15.33 2.36
C PRO A 114 5.76 14.24 2.52
N ASP A 115 6.93 14.58 3.05
CA ASP A 115 8.02 13.64 3.31
C ASP A 115 8.00 13.06 4.73
N LYS A 116 7.12 13.57 5.60
CA LYS A 116 6.97 13.18 7.01
C LYS A 116 5.49 13.02 7.39
N LEU A 117 5.23 12.11 8.32
CA LEU A 117 3.88 11.85 8.84
C LEU A 117 3.45 12.91 9.89
N ASP A 118 4.41 13.57 10.56
CA ASP A 118 4.17 14.55 11.63
C ASP A 118 3.51 15.87 11.14
N SER A 119 3.17 15.94 9.86
CA SER A 119 2.67 17.16 9.18
C SER A 119 1.19 17.07 8.79
N LEU A 120 0.46 16.05 9.28
CA LEU A 120 -0.97 15.82 9.07
C LEU A 120 -1.77 15.97 10.37
#